data_AF-A0A0F8WDC6-F1
#
_entry.id   AF-A0A0F8WDC6-F1
#
_cell.length_a   1.000
_cell.length_b   1.000
_cell.length_c   1.000
_cell.angle_alpha   90.00
_cell.angle_beta   90.00
_cell.angle_gamma   90.00
#
_symmetry.space_group_name_H-M   'P 1'
#
loop_
_entity.id
_entity.type
_entity.pdbx_description
1 polymer ?
#
loop_
_entity_poly.entity_id
_entity_poly.type
_entity_poly.pdbx_seq_one_letter_code
_entity_poly.pdbx_strand_id
1 'polypeptide(L)' 'MNTSKVIHVVSCHAEGEVGDVIVGGVAPPPGDTIWEQRCFIEQDDRLRRFVL' A
#
# COMPACT_ATOMS: atom_id res chain seq x y z
N MET A 1 -9.38 15.91 -11.47
CA MET A 1 -9.19 15.70 -10.01
C MET A 1 -8.23 16.75 -9.50
N ASN A 2 -8.61 17.52 -8.46
CA ASN A 2 -7.72 18.47 -7.79
C ASN A 2 -7.44 17.96 -6.36
N THR A 3 -6.62 16.91 -6.27
CA THR A 3 -6.15 16.32 -5.00
C THR A 3 -4.64 16.23 -5.04
N SER A 4 -3.99 16.42 -3.89
CA SER A 4 -2.54 16.28 -3.75
C SER A 4 -2.09 14.84 -3.49
N LYS A 5 -3.03 13.92 -3.25
CA LYS A 5 -2.74 12.50 -2.99
C LYS A 5 -3.62 11.61 -3.86
N VAL A 6 -2.98 10.74 -4.64
CA VAL A 6 -3.62 9.72 -5.49
C VAL A 6 -2.84 8.42 -5.35
N ILE A 7 -3.53 7.33 -5.07
CA ILE A 7 -2.98 5.97 -5.09
C ILE A 7 -3.71 5.21 -6.19
N HIS A 8 -2.96 4.55 -7.07
CA HIS A 8 -3.49 3.72 -8.14
C HIS A 8 -3.61 2.28 -7.63
N VAL A 9 -4.82 1.75 -7.63
CA VAL A 9 -5.12 0.39 -7.17
C VAL A 9 -5.76 -0.40 -8.31
N VAL A 10 -5.30 -1.64 -8.49
CA VAL A 10 -5.96 -2.65 -9.34
C VAL A 10 -6.61 -3.66 -8.40
N SER A 11 -7.92 -3.77 -8.47
CA SER A 11 -8.68 -4.77 -7.70
C SER A 11 -8.65 -6.12 -8.42
N CYS A 12 -8.36 -7.18 -7.67
CA CYS A 12 -8.48 -8.56 -8.12
C CYS A 12 -9.08 -9.42 -7.01
N HIS A 13 -9.38 -10.68 -7.33
CA HIS A 13 -9.77 -11.65 -6.31
C HIS A 13 -9.22 -13.04 -6.64
N ALA A 14 -9.00 -13.83 -5.61
CA ALA A 14 -8.70 -15.25 -5.71
C ALA A 14 -9.77 -16.02 -4.92
N GLU A 15 -10.55 -16.86 -5.61
CA GLU A 15 -11.63 -17.66 -4.98
C GLU A 15 -12.65 -16.86 -4.15
N GLY A 16 -12.81 -15.57 -4.46
CA GLY A 16 -13.73 -14.67 -3.76
C GLY A 16 -13.08 -13.85 -2.64
N GLU A 17 -11.82 -14.11 -2.29
CA GLU A 17 -11.00 -13.23 -1.46
C GLU A 17 -10.54 -12.02 -2.29
N VAL A 18 -10.91 -10.81 -1.87
CA VAL A 18 -10.50 -9.56 -2.53
C VAL A 18 -9.05 -9.25 -2.19
N GLY A 19 -8.23 -9.02 -3.23
CA GLY A 19 -6.87 -8.52 -3.12
C GLY A 19 -6.72 -7.22 -3.89
N ASP A 20 -6.67 -6.10 -3.18
CA ASP A 20 -6.41 -4.79 -3.79
C ASP A 20 -4.89 -4.55 -3.92
N VAL A 21 -4.42 -4.34 -5.15
CA VAL A 21 -3.00 -4.20 -5.46
C VAL A 21 -2.67 -2.74 -5.76
N ILE A 22 -1.84 -2.12 -4.91
CA ILE A 22 -1.29 -0.79 -5.17
C ILE A 22 -0.26 -0.90 -6.31
N VAL A 23 -0.53 -0.25 -7.44
CA VAL A 23 0.33 -0.24 -8.64
C VAL A 23 1.01 1.12 -8.89
N GLY A 24 0.67 2.16 -8.11
CA GLY A 24 1.29 3.47 -8.23
C GLY A 24 0.84 4.46 -7.16
N GLY A 25 1.57 5.56 -7.01
CA GLY A 25 1.27 6.61 -6.03
C GLY A 25 1.78 6.35 -4.61
N VAL A 26 2.51 5.26 -4.39
CA VAL A 26 3.17 4.92 -3.12
C VAL A 26 4.66 4.67 -3.38
N ALA A 27 5.52 5.35 -2.64
CA ALA A 27 6.96 5.11 -2.70
C ALA A 27 7.32 3.81 -1.95
N PRO A 28 8.40 3.11 -2.33
CA PRO A 28 8.90 2.00 -1.55
C PRO A 28 9.14 2.42 -0.09
N PRO A 29 8.73 1.61 0.90
CA PRO A 29 9.04 1.89 2.30
C PRO A 29 10.56 1.89 2.52
N PRO A 30 11.07 2.66 3.50
CA PRO A 30 12.46 2.56 3.93
C PRO A 30 12.84 1.15 4.41
N GLY A 31 14.08 0.74 4.16
CA GLY A 31 14.64 -0.55 4.57
C GLY A 31 15.33 -1.27 3.40
N ASP A 32 16.43 -1.96 3.70
CA ASP A 32 17.23 -2.68 2.71
C ASP A 32 16.67 -4.09 2.44
N THR A 33 15.87 -4.61 3.37
CA THR A 33 15.17 -5.89 3.26
C THR A 33 13.65 -5.71 3.26
N ILE A 34 12.95 -6.68 2.65
CA ILE A 34 11.48 -6.72 2.71
C ILE A 34 10.96 -6.81 4.15
N TRP A 35 11.73 -7.44 5.05
CA TRP A 35 11.38 -7.51 6.47
C TRP A 35 11.39 -6.14 7.13
N GLU A 36 12.43 -5.34 6.90
CA GLU A 36 12.52 -3.96 7.41
C GLU A 36 11.42 -3.08 6.83
N GLN A 37 11.15 -3.19 5.53
CA GLN A 37 10.07 -2.45 4.88
C GLN A 37 8.69 -2.80 5.45
N ARG A 38 8.43 -4.10 5.70
CA ARG A 38 7.22 -4.57 6.40
C ARG A 38 7.11 -3.95 7.79
N CYS A 39 8.19 -4.01 8.58
CA CYS A 39 8.21 -3.44 9.93
C CYS A 39 7.96 -1.93 9.91
N PHE A 40 8.51 -1.21 8.92
CA PHE A 40 8.24 0.22 8.74
C PHE A 40 6.76 0.49 8.49
N ILE A 41 6.12 -0.21 7.54
CA ILE A 41 4.69 -0.04 7.24
C ILE A 41 3.83 -0.31 8.48
N GLU A 42 4.19 -1.31 9.28
CA GLU A 42 3.49 -1.65 10.52
C GLU A 42 3.65 -0.58 11.61
N GLN A 43 4.84 -0.01 11.78
CA GLN A 43 5.12 1.00 12.80
C GLN A 43 4.60 2.39 12.43
N ASP A 44 4.76 2.81 11.17
CA ASP A 44 4.29 4.12 10.68
C ASP A 44 2.76 4.15 10.57
N ASP A 45 2.14 3.05 10.14
CA ASP A 45 0.68 2.81 10.08
C ASP A 45 -0.14 3.80 9.23
N ARG A 46 0.46 4.87 8.69
CA ARG A 46 -0.25 5.92 7.92
C ARG A 46 -0.83 5.38 6.63
N LEU A 47 -0.06 4.55 5.90
CA LEU A 47 -0.51 3.96 4.64
C LEU A 47 -1.68 2.99 4.89
N ARG A 48 -1.57 2.15 5.92
CA ARG A 48 -2.61 1.17 6.28
C ARG A 48 -3.92 1.86 6.62
N ARG A 49 -3.89 2.89 7.47
CA ARG A 49 -5.10 3.69 7.81
C ARG A 49 -5.70 4.47 6.65
N PHE A 50 -4.94 4.67 5.57
CA PHE A 50 -5.45 5.39 4.40
C PHE A 50 -6.18 4.45 3.42
N VAL A 51 -5.83 3.16 3.40
CA VAL A 51 -6.35 2.19 2.41
C VAL A 51 -7.23 1.09 2.99
N LEU A 52 -7.23 0.88 4.31
CA LEU A 52 -8.04 -0.11 5.05
C LEU A 52 -9.02 0.59 5.99
#